data_AF-A0A5H2PNH8-F1
#
_entry.id   AF-A0A5H2PNH8-F1
#
_cell.length_a   1.000
_cell.length_b   1.000
_cell.length_c   1.000
_cell.angle_alpha   90.00
_cell.angle_beta   90.00
_cell.angle_gamma   90.00
#
_symmetry.space_group_name_H-M   'P 1'
#
loop_
_entity.id
_entity.type
_entity.pdbx_description
1 polymer ?
#
loop_
_entity_poly.entity_id
_entity_poly.type
_entity_poly.pdbx_seq_one_letter_code
_entity_poly.pdbx_strand_id
1 'polypeptide(L)'
;MIDSTDFQIIDGTGRAHHIGLTAGQADGLMKLMLESGKFTALRIERMSDATAPVTATQAPPIVAMASPTPLPGGDVRQALRVAIEARDDASIRLSDASNAVVRATTFRDEQRASHAAATVAHEAAIRSAGATLAASFKGGEALPANRAATDRAELANAESRLSAANAALDLLQAERTEAEGKLETAEATVTAAVLAVKRAEVEVLVGRLEGLKVEFIELAGRVDGAGLSGIVLNARAQAALHCEANAGDASAHAARWHEYTRALRENADAAWEAQ
;
A
#
# COMPACT_ATOMS: atom_id res chain seq x y z
N MET A 1 -46.05 40.93 19.46
CA MET A 1 -45.29 39.72 19.81
C MET A 1 -44.11 39.71 18.86
N ILE A 2 -42.88 39.81 19.35
CA ILE A 2 -41.69 39.81 18.50
C ILE A 2 -41.49 38.35 18.07
N ASP A 3 -41.68 38.07 16.79
CA ASP A 3 -41.37 36.76 16.22
C ASP A 3 -39.86 36.54 16.32
N SER A 4 -39.47 35.79 17.35
CA SER A 4 -38.08 35.41 17.58
C SER A 4 -37.65 34.44 16.48
N THR A 5 -36.67 34.86 15.68
CA THR A 5 -36.00 34.05 14.65
C THR A 5 -34.92 33.18 15.31
N ASP A 6 -35.34 32.27 16.20
CA ASP A 6 -34.43 31.47 17.06
C ASP A 6 -34.52 29.97 16.79
N PHE A 7 -35.15 29.56 15.68
CA PHE A 7 -35.31 28.15 15.32
C PHE A 7 -34.41 27.74 14.15
N GLN A 8 -33.98 26.49 14.19
CA GLN A 8 -33.25 25.82 13.11
C GLN A 8 -33.84 24.43 12.85
N ILE A 9 -33.74 23.97 11.59
CA ILE A 9 -34.12 22.63 11.19
C ILE A 9 -32.85 21.80 11.05
N ILE A 10 -32.80 20.68 11.79
CA ILE A 10 -31.66 19.79 11.86
C ILE A 10 -32.08 18.40 11.40
N ASP A 11 -31.21 17.72 10.67
CA ASP A 11 -31.43 16.33 10.25
C ASP A 11 -30.98 15.29 11.28
N GLY A 12 -31.27 14.01 11.00
CA GLY A 12 -30.83 12.88 11.83
C GLY A 12 -29.31 12.77 12.03
N THR A 13 -28.50 13.47 11.23
CA THR A 13 -27.03 13.53 11.35
C THR A 13 -26.54 14.69 12.22
N GLY A 14 -27.44 15.54 12.71
CA GLY A 14 -27.09 16.73 13.48
C GLY A 14 -26.70 17.93 12.61
N ARG A 15 -26.91 17.87 11.28
CA ARG A 15 -26.62 18.99 10.38
C ARG A 15 -27.83 19.92 10.30
N ALA A 16 -27.60 21.20 10.62
CA ALA A 16 -28.58 22.26 10.39
C ALA A 16 -28.68 22.59 8.89
N HIS A 17 -29.90 22.57 8.34
CA HIS A 17 -30.18 22.92 6.94
C HIS A 17 -30.65 24.36 6.79
N HIS A 18 -31.41 24.85 7.77
CA HIS A 18 -31.95 26.21 7.81
C HIS A 18 -31.87 26.73 9.24
N ILE A 19 -31.45 27.99 9.40
CA ILE A 19 -31.23 28.66 10.68
C ILE A 19 -31.92 30.03 10.66
N GLY A 20 -32.25 30.57 11.84
CA GLY A 20 -32.86 31.90 11.96
C GLY A 20 -34.33 31.94 11.52
N LEU A 21 -35.07 30.86 11.76
CA LEU A 21 -36.48 30.73 11.40
C LEU A 21 -37.38 31.16 12.56
N THR A 22 -38.56 31.68 12.24
CA THR A 22 -39.66 31.75 13.21
C THR A 22 -40.28 30.36 13.38
N ALA A 23 -41.01 30.11 14.48
CA ALA A 23 -41.62 28.80 14.72
C ALA A 23 -42.54 28.34 13.57
N GLY A 24 -43.36 29.25 13.03
CA GLY A 24 -44.25 28.94 11.90
C GLY A 24 -43.50 28.67 10.59
N GLN A 25 -42.38 29.36 10.36
CA GLN A 25 -41.52 29.09 9.20
C GLN A 25 -40.81 27.74 9.33
N ALA A 26 -40.34 27.38 10.53
CA ALA A 26 -39.68 26.11 10.80
C ALA A 26 -40.63 24.93 10.59
N ASP A 27 -41.87 25.00 11.09
CA ASP A 27 -42.89 23.96 10.88
C ASP A 27 -43.25 23.80 9.40
N GLY A 28 -43.45 24.92 8.69
CA GLY A 28 -43.80 24.90 7.26
C GLY A 28 -42.68 24.32 6.38
N LEU A 29 -41.43 24.73 6.63
CA LEU A 29 -40.26 24.22 5.91
C LEU A 29 -39.98 22.75 6.25
N MET A 30 -40.10 22.35 7.51
CA MET A 30 -39.90 20.96 7.92
C MET A 30 -40.88 20.04 7.19
N LYS A 31 -42.16 20.43 7.10
CA LYS A 31 -43.17 19.65 6.36
C LYS A 31 -42.80 19.50 4.88
N LEU A 32 -42.37 20.58 4.23
CA LEU A 32 -41.97 20.57 2.83
C LEU A 32 -40.69 19.75 2.58
N MET A 33 -39.76 19.76 3.53
CA MET A 33 -38.55 18.95 3.48
C MET A 33 -38.84 17.45 3.70
N LEU A 34 -39.76 17.10 4.60
CA LEU A 34 -40.21 15.72 4.78
C LEU A 34 -40.95 15.20 3.53
N GLU A 35 -41.80 16.04 2.92
CA GLU A 35 -42.51 15.71 1.66
C GLU A 35 -41.54 15.48 0.48
N SER A 36 -40.32 16.03 0.53
CA SER A 36 -39.31 15.81 -0.52
C SER A 36 -38.69 14.41 -0.53
N GLY A 37 -38.90 13.61 0.53
CA GLY A 37 -38.34 12.26 0.68
C GLY A 37 -36.81 12.20 0.85
N LYS A 38 -36.11 13.33 0.84
CA LYS A 38 -34.64 13.39 0.96
C LYS A 38 -34.13 13.25 2.40
N PHE A 39 -34.99 13.45 3.38
CA PHE A 39 -34.62 13.49 4.79
C PHE A 39 -35.44 12.46 5.57
N THR A 40 -34.76 11.49 6.17
CA THR A 40 -35.37 10.39 6.95
C THR A 40 -35.82 10.82 8.34
N ALA A 41 -35.18 11.83 8.92
CA ALA A 41 -35.57 12.44 10.19
C ALA A 41 -35.18 13.92 10.20
N LEU A 42 -36.13 14.79 10.53
CA LEU A 42 -35.92 16.22 10.74
C LEU A 42 -36.51 16.61 12.09
N ARG A 43 -35.84 17.54 12.78
CA ARG A 43 -36.33 18.13 14.02
C ARG A 43 -36.08 19.63 14.04
N ILE A 44 -36.98 20.35 14.69
CA ILE A 44 -36.84 21.78 14.92
C ILE A 44 -36.19 21.96 16.29
N GLU A 45 -35.05 22.61 16.33
CA GLU A 45 -34.36 22.97 17.57
C GLU A 45 -34.25 24.48 17.71
N ARG A 46 -34.14 24.96 18.95
CA ARG A 46 -33.73 26.33 19.19
C ARG A 46 -32.24 26.46 18.94
N MET A 47 -31.80 27.58 18.37
CA MET A 47 -30.38 27.82 18.10
C MET A 47 -29.54 27.86 19.39
N SER A 48 -30.17 28.21 20.52
CA SER A 48 -29.57 28.15 21.86
C SER A 48 -29.28 26.73 22.37
N ASP A 49 -29.97 25.71 21.84
CA ASP A 49 -29.82 24.29 22.24
C ASP A 49 -28.97 23.48 21.24
N ALA A 50 -28.34 24.14 20.26
CA ALA A 50 -27.57 23.52 19.20
C ALA A 50 -26.44 22.62 19.77
N THR A 51 -26.66 21.32 19.75
CA THR A 51 -25.62 20.35 20.13
C THR A 51 -24.59 20.32 19.00
N ALA A 52 -23.31 20.42 19.34
CA ALA A 52 -22.21 20.40 18.37
C ALA A 52 -22.39 19.20 17.43
N PRO A 53 -22.19 19.38 16.10
CA PRO A 53 -22.41 18.32 15.14
C PRO A 53 -21.58 17.12 15.55
N VAL A 54 -22.23 15.96 15.69
CA VAL A 54 -21.54 14.69 15.78
C VAL A 54 -20.71 14.62 14.51
N THR A 55 -19.39 14.71 14.65
CA THR A 55 -18.46 14.52 13.55
C THR A 55 -18.76 13.15 12.98
N ALA A 56 -19.51 13.13 11.86
CA ALA A 56 -19.57 11.97 11.00
C ALA A 56 -18.10 11.61 10.74
N THR A 57 -17.70 10.44 11.22
CA THR A 57 -16.38 9.88 10.97
C THR A 57 -16.15 10.02 9.47
N GLN A 58 -15.33 11.00 9.09
CA GLN A 58 -15.05 11.27 7.69
C GLN A 58 -14.45 9.97 7.15
N ALA A 59 -15.21 9.29 6.29
CA ALA A 59 -14.59 8.35 5.37
C ALA A 59 -13.44 9.13 4.70
N PRO A 60 -12.21 8.59 4.70
CA PRO A 60 -11.06 9.30 4.16
C PRO A 60 -11.37 9.78 2.74
N PRO A 61 -10.87 10.97 2.34
CA PRO A 61 -11.20 11.56 1.06
C PRO A 61 -10.90 10.56 -0.06
N ILE A 62 -11.93 10.26 -0.87
CA ILE A 62 -11.76 9.52 -2.12
C ILE A 62 -10.88 10.39 -3.00
N VAL A 63 -9.59 10.07 -3.03
CA VAL A 63 -8.66 10.58 -4.02
C VAL A 63 -9.29 10.30 -5.37
N ALA A 64 -9.49 11.34 -6.18
CA ALA A 64 -9.94 11.22 -7.56
C ALA A 64 -8.94 10.32 -8.31
N MET A 65 -9.21 9.02 -8.33
CA MET A 65 -8.46 8.08 -9.13
C MET A 65 -8.72 8.45 -10.58
N ALA A 66 -7.62 8.59 -11.33
CA ALA A 66 -7.62 8.61 -12.78
C ALA A 66 -8.66 7.63 -13.33
N SER A 67 -9.32 8.00 -14.43
CA SER A 67 -10.24 7.14 -15.19
C SER A 67 -9.79 5.68 -15.08
N PRO A 68 -10.63 4.78 -14.55
CA PRO A 68 -10.19 3.44 -14.19
C PRO A 68 -9.53 2.82 -15.41
N THR A 69 -8.23 2.53 -15.28
CA THR A 69 -7.46 1.80 -16.28
C THR A 69 -8.32 0.60 -16.69
N PRO A 70 -8.58 0.40 -18.00
CA PRO A 70 -9.37 -0.73 -18.46
C PRO A 70 -8.86 -1.99 -17.79
N LEU A 71 -9.78 -2.86 -17.35
CA LEU A 71 -9.39 -4.16 -16.82
C LEU A 71 -8.45 -4.82 -17.83
N PRO A 72 -7.27 -5.30 -17.41
CA PRO A 72 -6.37 -5.96 -18.34
C PRO A 72 -7.13 -7.11 -19.02
N GLY A 73 -7.07 -7.19 -20.35
CA GLY A 73 -7.72 -8.28 -21.08
C GLY A 73 -7.10 -9.61 -20.67
N GLY A 74 -7.91 -10.52 -20.13
CA GLY A 74 -7.47 -11.85 -19.68
C GLY A 74 -7.96 -12.20 -18.27
N ASP A 75 -7.44 -13.31 -17.75
CA ASP A 75 -7.73 -13.77 -16.38
C ASP A 75 -6.97 -12.94 -15.35
N VAL A 76 -7.68 -11.98 -14.73
CA VAL A 76 -7.14 -11.10 -13.67
C VAL A 76 -6.59 -11.88 -12.47
N ARG A 77 -7.09 -13.10 -12.20
CA ARG A 77 -6.58 -13.96 -11.12
C ARG A 77 -5.22 -14.54 -11.52
N GLN A 78 -5.07 -14.98 -12.76
CA GLN A 78 -3.77 -15.43 -13.27
C GLN A 78 -2.74 -14.31 -13.25
N ALA A 79 -3.12 -13.08 -13.60
CA ALA A 79 -2.23 -11.93 -13.50
C ALA A 79 -1.76 -11.67 -12.05
N LEU A 80 -2.66 -11.83 -11.07
CA LEU A 80 -2.31 -11.73 -9.65
C LEU A 80 -1.39 -12.88 -9.19
N ARG A 81 -1.61 -14.13 -9.64
CA ARG A 81 -0.70 -15.25 -9.35
C ARG A 81 0.72 -14.95 -9.81
N VAL A 82 0.87 -14.54 -11.07
CA VAL A 82 2.17 -14.18 -11.67
C VAL A 82 2.83 -13.02 -10.91
N ALA A 83 2.06 -12.03 -10.48
CA ALA A 83 2.59 -10.91 -9.69
C ALA A 83 3.09 -11.34 -8.31
N ILE A 84 2.37 -12.23 -7.62
CA ILE A 84 2.76 -12.79 -6.32
C ILE A 84 4.05 -13.62 -6.48
N GLU A 85 4.09 -14.52 -7.47
CA GLU A 85 5.28 -15.31 -7.79
C GLU A 85 6.50 -14.41 -8.07
N ALA A 86 6.33 -13.37 -8.89
CA ALA A 86 7.40 -12.42 -9.19
C ALA A 86 7.90 -11.65 -7.96
N ARG A 87 7.00 -11.30 -7.02
CA ARG A 87 7.38 -10.68 -5.73
C ARG A 87 8.16 -11.65 -4.87
N ASP A 88 7.73 -12.90 -4.77
CA ASP A 88 8.38 -13.90 -3.94
C ASP A 88 9.77 -14.24 -4.49
N ASP A 89 9.90 -14.38 -5.81
CA ASP A 89 11.19 -14.53 -6.50
C ASP A 89 12.11 -13.32 -6.27
N ALA A 90 11.57 -12.10 -6.34
CA ALA A 90 12.35 -10.88 -6.08
C ALA A 90 12.83 -10.81 -4.63
N SER A 91 11.99 -11.23 -3.67
CA SER A 91 12.33 -11.31 -2.26
C SER A 91 13.47 -12.30 -1.99
N ILE A 92 13.40 -13.49 -2.61
CA ILE A 92 14.46 -14.50 -2.54
C ILE A 92 15.77 -13.93 -3.10
N ARG A 93 15.74 -13.32 -4.29
CA ARG A 93 16.93 -12.70 -4.91
C ARG A 93 17.55 -11.60 -4.04
N LEU A 94 16.72 -10.78 -3.39
CA LEU A 94 17.22 -9.76 -2.46
C LEU A 94 17.91 -10.39 -1.24
N SER A 95 17.33 -11.45 -0.69
CA SER A 95 17.94 -12.22 0.41
C SER A 95 19.29 -12.79 -0.01
N ASP A 96 19.37 -13.42 -1.18
CA ASP A 96 20.61 -14.00 -1.71
C ASP A 96 21.68 -12.94 -1.97
N ALA A 97 21.32 -11.81 -2.59
CA ALA A 97 22.22 -10.68 -2.82
C ALA A 97 22.72 -10.08 -1.50
N SER A 98 21.84 -9.94 -0.51
CA SER A 98 22.21 -9.44 0.83
C SER A 98 23.21 -10.38 1.52
N ASN A 99 22.96 -11.69 1.46
CA ASN A 99 23.88 -12.70 1.98
C ASN A 99 25.23 -12.69 1.24
N ALA A 100 25.23 -12.46 -0.08
CA ALA A 100 26.46 -12.33 -0.86
C ALA A 100 27.28 -11.11 -0.45
N VAL A 101 26.64 -9.95 -0.23
CA VAL A 101 27.30 -8.74 0.29
C VAL A 101 27.92 -8.97 1.66
N VAL A 102 27.22 -9.68 2.56
CA VAL A 102 27.77 -10.04 3.89
C VAL A 102 29.04 -10.88 3.75
N ARG A 103 29.00 -11.96 2.95
CA ARG A 103 30.17 -12.82 2.69
C ARG A 103 31.32 -12.04 2.06
N ALA A 104 31.04 -11.18 1.09
CA ALA A 104 32.05 -10.36 0.43
C ALA A 104 32.67 -9.32 1.38
N THR A 105 31.89 -8.78 2.31
CA THR A 105 32.38 -7.87 3.35
C THR A 105 33.37 -8.59 4.27
N THR A 106 33.03 -9.79 4.73
CA THR A 106 33.94 -10.63 5.52
C THR A 106 35.23 -10.93 4.76
N PHE A 107 35.11 -11.35 3.49
CA PHE A 107 36.28 -11.64 2.66
C PHE A 107 37.17 -10.40 2.44
N ARG A 108 36.59 -9.22 2.21
CA ARG A 108 37.33 -7.96 2.12
C ARG A 108 38.07 -7.66 3.41
N ASP A 109 37.45 -7.88 4.56
CA ASP A 109 38.09 -7.63 5.86
C ASP A 109 39.27 -8.58 6.11
N GLU A 110 39.16 -9.83 5.69
CA GLU A 110 40.28 -10.78 5.68
C GLU A 110 41.42 -10.31 4.77
N GLN A 111 41.11 -9.85 3.54
CA GLN A 111 42.14 -9.32 2.63
C GLN A 111 42.79 -8.04 3.19
N ARG A 112 42.02 -7.20 3.88
CA ARG A 112 42.53 -5.99 4.54
C ARG A 112 43.50 -6.34 5.66
N ALA A 113 43.17 -7.34 6.47
CA ALA A 113 44.07 -7.85 7.51
C ALA A 113 45.33 -8.47 6.91
N SER A 114 45.20 -9.26 5.83
CA SER A 114 46.35 -9.82 5.10
C SER A 114 47.26 -8.74 4.52
N HIS A 115 46.69 -7.68 3.94
CA HIS A 115 47.46 -6.54 3.44
C HIS A 115 48.22 -5.83 4.56
N ALA A 116 47.57 -5.57 5.70
CA ALA A 116 48.23 -4.96 6.85
C ALA A 116 49.39 -5.83 7.38
N ALA A 117 49.21 -7.14 7.45
CA ALA A 117 50.28 -8.07 7.84
C ALA A 117 51.45 -8.05 6.85
N ALA A 118 51.17 -8.04 5.55
CA ALA A 118 52.19 -7.94 4.51
C ALA A 118 52.95 -6.60 4.56
N THR A 119 52.27 -5.49 4.86
CA THR A 119 52.92 -4.18 5.06
C THR A 119 53.90 -4.24 6.23
N VAL A 120 53.48 -4.77 7.39
CA VAL A 120 54.34 -4.89 8.57
C VAL A 120 55.55 -5.80 8.30
N ALA A 121 55.34 -6.93 7.62
CA ALA A 121 56.42 -7.85 7.25
C ALA A 121 57.43 -7.18 6.30
N HIS A 122 56.94 -6.46 5.29
CA HIS A 122 57.78 -5.73 4.34
C HIS A 122 58.60 -4.63 5.04
N GLU A 123 57.99 -3.83 5.92
CA GLU A 123 58.69 -2.82 6.70
C GLU A 123 59.76 -3.43 7.63
N ALA A 124 59.47 -4.57 8.25
CA ALA A 124 60.44 -5.30 9.06
C ALA A 124 61.62 -5.81 8.20
N ALA A 125 61.34 -6.32 7.00
CA ALA A 125 62.36 -6.74 6.04
C ALA A 125 63.25 -5.57 5.60
N ILE A 126 62.66 -4.40 5.28
CA ILE A 126 63.42 -3.18 4.98
C ILE A 126 64.33 -2.81 6.15
N ARG A 127 63.81 -2.81 7.38
CA ARG A 127 64.59 -2.47 8.58
C ARG A 127 65.75 -3.44 8.80
N SER A 128 65.51 -4.73 8.62
CA SER A 128 66.54 -5.78 8.73
C SER A 128 67.61 -5.66 7.65
N ALA A 129 67.20 -5.42 6.40
CA ALA A 129 68.11 -5.17 5.29
C ALA A 129 68.96 -3.91 5.57
N GLY A 130 68.36 -2.82 6.05
CA GLY A 130 69.07 -1.61 6.46
C GLY A 130 70.09 -1.85 7.58
N ALA A 131 69.74 -2.63 8.60
CA ALA A 131 70.66 -3.00 9.68
C ALA A 131 71.84 -3.84 9.16
N THR A 132 71.55 -4.79 8.26
CA THR A 132 72.56 -5.65 7.62
C THR A 132 73.52 -4.84 6.74
N LEU A 133 72.99 -3.90 5.96
CA LEU A 133 73.78 -2.96 5.16
C LEU A 133 74.68 -2.10 6.05
N ALA A 134 74.13 -1.50 7.11
CA ALA A 134 74.90 -0.70 8.05
C ALA A 134 76.02 -1.48 8.75
N ALA A 135 75.78 -2.75 9.10
CA ALA A 135 76.79 -3.63 9.67
C ALA A 135 77.90 -3.96 8.67
N SER A 136 77.54 -4.29 7.42
CA SER A 136 78.48 -4.61 6.34
C SER A 136 79.40 -3.42 6.01
N PHE A 137 78.83 -2.21 5.95
CA PHE A 137 79.60 -0.97 5.77
C PHE A 137 80.61 -0.73 6.89
N LYS A 138 80.23 -0.96 8.16
CA LYS A 138 81.16 -0.85 9.30
C LYS A 138 82.29 -1.88 9.25
N GLY A 139 82.03 -3.07 8.73
CA GLY A 139 83.00 -4.15 8.60
C GLY A 139 84.01 -3.98 7.46
N GLY A 140 83.82 -2.99 6.56
CA GLY A 140 84.69 -2.78 5.40
C GLY A 140 84.51 -3.81 4.28
N GLU A 141 83.42 -4.58 4.31
CA GLU A 141 83.14 -5.61 3.31
C GLU A 141 82.50 -5.01 2.05
N ALA A 142 82.90 -5.50 0.87
CA ALA A 142 82.25 -5.16 -0.39
C ALA A 142 80.88 -5.86 -0.48
N LEU A 143 79.80 -5.07 -0.55
CA LEU A 143 78.45 -5.60 -0.68
C LEU A 143 78.18 -6.13 -2.10
N PRO A 144 77.73 -7.38 -2.29
CA PRO A 144 77.22 -7.82 -3.58
C PRO A 144 75.91 -7.08 -3.89
N ALA A 145 75.84 -6.44 -5.07
CA ALA A 145 74.76 -5.54 -5.50
C ALA A 145 73.34 -6.14 -5.40
N ASN A 146 73.21 -7.47 -5.35
CA ASN A 146 71.93 -8.17 -5.37
C ASN A 146 71.34 -8.47 -3.98
N ARG A 147 72.08 -8.26 -2.87
CA ARG A 147 71.58 -8.55 -1.51
C ARG A 147 70.75 -7.41 -0.90
N ALA A 148 70.67 -6.25 -1.55
CA ALA A 148 69.93 -5.09 -1.05
C ALA A 148 68.50 -4.96 -1.61
N ALA A 149 68.09 -5.82 -2.54
CA ALA A 149 66.75 -5.80 -3.09
C ALA A 149 65.76 -6.49 -2.13
N THR A 150 65.00 -5.70 -1.35
CA THR A 150 63.87 -6.23 -0.58
C THR A 150 62.74 -6.57 -1.55
N ASP A 151 62.33 -7.84 -1.59
CA ASP A 151 61.22 -8.28 -2.44
C ASP A 151 59.89 -7.64 -1.97
N ARG A 152 59.16 -7.04 -2.93
CA ARG A 152 57.83 -6.43 -2.71
C ARG A 152 56.70 -7.34 -3.23
N ALA A 153 57.00 -8.49 -3.83
CA ALA A 153 56.01 -9.34 -4.50
C ALA A 153 54.82 -9.71 -3.59
N GLU A 154 55.08 -10.05 -2.33
CA GLU A 154 54.02 -10.40 -1.38
C GLU A 154 53.10 -9.23 -1.03
N LEU A 155 53.67 -8.03 -0.84
CA LEU A 155 52.89 -6.81 -0.59
C LEU A 155 52.04 -6.44 -1.82
N ALA A 156 52.64 -6.48 -3.02
CA ALA A 156 51.93 -6.18 -4.27
C ALA A 156 50.79 -7.18 -4.54
N ASN A 157 50.98 -8.46 -4.23
CA ASN A 157 49.93 -9.48 -4.34
C ASN A 157 48.79 -9.21 -3.34
N ALA A 158 49.12 -8.86 -2.09
CA ALA A 158 48.11 -8.51 -1.09
C ALA A 158 47.33 -7.23 -1.46
N GLU A 159 48.01 -6.20 -2.00
CA GLU A 159 47.40 -4.99 -2.56
C GLU A 159 46.41 -5.35 -3.68
N SER A 160 46.82 -6.21 -4.62
CA SER A 160 45.98 -6.65 -5.74
C SER A 160 44.74 -7.42 -5.27
N ARG A 161 44.89 -8.34 -4.31
CA ARG A 161 43.77 -9.10 -3.73
C ARG A 161 42.78 -8.21 -3.00
N LEU A 162 43.26 -7.24 -2.22
CA LEU A 162 42.40 -6.27 -1.55
C LEU A 162 41.64 -5.39 -2.55
N SER A 163 42.32 -4.93 -3.61
CA SER A 163 41.68 -4.17 -4.69
C SER A 163 40.58 -4.98 -5.38
N ALA A 164 40.86 -6.24 -5.72
CA ALA A 164 39.87 -7.15 -6.30
C ALA A 164 38.69 -7.42 -5.35
N ALA A 165 38.94 -7.58 -4.05
CA ALA A 165 37.90 -7.77 -3.04
C ALA A 165 36.99 -6.53 -2.90
N ASN A 166 37.56 -5.32 -2.97
CA ASN A 166 36.78 -4.08 -2.98
C ASN A 166 35.90 -4.00 -4.24
N ALA A 167 36.47 -4.23 -5.43
CA ALA A 167 35.71 -4.19 -6.67
C ALA A 167 34.58 -5.24 -6.71
N ALA A 168 34.82 -6.44 -6.18
CA ALA A 168 33.80 -7.47 -6.04
C ALA A 168 32.69 -7.05 -5.06
N LEU A 169 33.04 -6.41 -3.94
CA LEU A 169 32.06 -5.90 -2.99
C LEU A 169 31.19 -4.80 -3.62
N ASP A 170 31.79 -3.87 -4.37
CA ASP A 170 31.07 -2.79 -5.04
C ASP A 170 30.06 -3.35 -6.07
N LEU A 171 30.46 -4.37 -6.85
CA LEU A 171 29.55 -5.06 -7.78
C LEU A 171 28.38 -5.72 -7.05
N LEU A 172 28.65 -6.48 -5.98
CA LEU A 172 27.61 -7.15 -5.21
C LEU A 172 26.67 -6.17 -4.51
N GLN A 173 27.17 -5.01 -4.09
CA GLN A 173 26.32 -3.93 -3.55
C GLN A 173 25.40 -3.35 -4.63
N ALA A 174 25.90 -3.15 -5.85
CA ALA A 174 25.07 -2.72 -6.98
C ALA A 174 23.98 -3.75 -7.32
N GLU A 175 24.33 -5.04 -7.36
CA GLU A 175 23.36 -6.14 -7.57
C GLU A 175 22.28 -6.17 -6.48
N ARG A 176 22.65 -5.94 -5.21
CA ARG A 176 21.69 -5.83 -4.11
C ARG A 176 20.73 -4.66 -4.35
N THR A 177 21.23 -3.48 -4.70
CA THR A 177 20.36 -2.31 -4.98
C THR A 177 19.42 -2.56 -6.16
N GLU A 178 19.89 -3.26 -7.21
CA GLU A 178 19.02 -3.66 -8.32
C GLU A 178 17.93 -4.65 -7.86
N ALA A 179 18.28 -5.61 -7.00
CA ALA A 179 17.32 -6.55 -6.42
C ALA A 179 16.27 -5.85 -5.53
N GLU A 180 16.67 -4.84 -4.75
CA GLU A 180 15.76 -3.98 -3.97
C GLU A 180 14.76 -3.27 -4.89
N GLY A 181 15.23 -2.64 -5.98
CA GLY A 181 14.35 -1.97 -6.94
C GLY A 181 13.40 -2.92 -7.68
N LYS A 182 13.83 -4.16 -7.96
CA LYS A 182 12.97 -5.21 -8.53
C LYS A 182 11.87 -5.63 -7.56
N LEU A 183 12.17 -5.75 -6.27
CA LEU A 183 11.17 -6.08 -5.26
C LEU A 183 10.12 -4.97 -5.14
N GLU A 184 10.53 -3.70 -5.08
CA GLU A 184 9.61 -2.55 -5.04
C GLU A 184 8.67 -2.53 -6.25
N THR A 185 9.21 -2.77 -7.45
CA THR A 185 8.43 -2.86 -8.68
C THR A 185 7.43 -4.02 -8.65
N ALA A 186 7.85 -5.18 -8.12
CA ALA A 186 6.98 -6.34 -7.98
C ALA A 186 5.85 -6.10 -6.96
N GLU A 187 6.12 -5.43 -5.83
CA GLU A 187 5.09 -5.05 -4.85
C GLU A 187 4.05 -4.08 -5.42
N ALA A 188 4.50 -3.10 -6.22
CA ALA A 188 3.60 -2.20 -6.93
C ALA A 188 2.72 -2.97 -7.92
N THR A 189 3.30 -3.95 -8.62
CA THR A 189 2.58 -4.81 -9.56
C THR A 189 1.53 -5.68 -8.87
N VAL A 190 1.85 -6.28 -7.71
CA VAL A 190 0.87 -7.00 -6.87
C VAL A 190 -0.27 -6.07 -6.47
N THR A 191 0.04 -4.85 -6.01
CA THR A 191 -0.99 -3.88 -5.62
C THR A 191 -1.92 -3.51 -6.77
N ALA A 192 -1.38 -3.31 -7.98
CA ALA A 192 -2.17 -3.04 -9.17
C ALA A 192 -3.05 -4.25 -9.55
N ALA A 193 -2.51 -5.47 -9.49
CA ALA A 193 -3.24 -6.70 -9.81
C ALA A 193 -4.38 -6.96 -8.81
N VAL A 194 -4.16 -6.75 -7.50
CA VAL A 194 -5.21 -6.85 -6.48
C VAL A 194 -6.34 -5.86 -6.76
N LEU A 195 -6.02 -4.63 -7.15
CA LEU A 195 -7.04 -3.65 -7.50
C LEU A 195 -7.85 -4.07 -8.74
N ALA A 196 -7.18 -4.65 -9.74
CA ALA A 196 -7.87 -5.17 -10.93
C ALA A 196 -8.84 -6.31 -10.58
N VAL A 197 -8.44 -7.24 -9.71
CA VAL A 197 -9.34 -8.29 -9.20
C VAL A 197 -10.54 -7.68 -8.47
N LYS A 198 -10.32 -6.74 -7.56
CA LYS A 198 -11.42 -6.08 -6.83
C LYS A 198 -12.39 -5.36 -7.77
N ARG A 199 -11.87 -4.68 -8.80
CA ARG A 199 -12.72 -4.03 -9.82
C ARG A 199 -13.56 -5.06 -10.58
N ALA A 200 -12.97 -6.17 -11.00
CA ALA A 200 -13.71 -7.23 -11.68
C ALA A 200 -14.82 -7.82 -10.80
N GLU A 201 -14.57 -8.03 -9.50
CA GLU A 201 -15.59 -8.49 -8.54
C GLU A 201 -16.72 -7.46 -8.37
N VAL A 202 -16.39 -6.16 -8.31
CA VAL A 202 -17.39 -5.08 -8.23
C VAL A 202 -18.25 -5.04 -9.49
N GLU A 203 -17.68 -5.21 -10.68
CA GLU A 203 -18.45 -5.30 -11.94
C GLU A 203 -19.46 -6.45 -11.92
N VAL A 204 -19.08 -7.62 -11.38
CA VAL A 204 -20.03 -8.73 -11.19
C VAL A 204 -21.18 -8.36 -10.24
N LEU A 205 -20.88 -7.68 -9.13
CA LEU A 205 -21.90 -7.22 -8.19
C LEU A 205 -22.81 -6.15 -8.82
N VAL A 206 -22.25 -5.22 -9.60
CA VAL A 206 -23.01 -4.21 -10.34
C VAL A 206 -23.96 -4.87 -11.33
N GLY A 207 -23.48 -5.83 -12.13
CA GLY A 207 -24.35 -6.56 -13.06
C GLY A 207 -25.49 -7.31 -12.35
N ARG A 208 -25.24 -7.89 -11.17
CA ARG A 208 -26.30 -8.51 -10.35
C ARG A 208 -27.30 -7.48 -9.83
N LEU A 209 -26.84 -6.31 -9.37
CA LEU A 209 -27.71 -5.22 -8.92
C LEU A 209 -28.57 -4.67 -10.06
N GLU A 210 -28.00 -4.51 -11.26
CA GLU A 210 -28.74 -4.11 -12.45
C GLU A 210 -29.83 -5.12 -12.81
N GLY A 211 -29.52 -6.43 -12.77
CA GLY A 211 -30.50 -7.49 -12.99
C GLY A 211 -31.65 -7.46 -11.96
N LEU A 212 -31.31 -7.38 -10.67
CA LEU A 212 -32.30 -7.28 -9.59
C LEU A 212 -33.17 -6.01 -9.71
N LYS A 213 -32.58 -4.90 -10.16
CA LYS A 213 -33.32 -3.66 -10.41
C LYS A 213 -34.35 -3.83 -11.53
N VAL A 214 -33.98 -4.50 -12.63
CA VAL A 214 -34.92 -4.79 -13.73
C VAL A 214 -36.08 -5.65 -13.24
N GLU A 215 -35.78 -6.73 -12.51
CA GLU A 215 -36.79 -7.64 -11.95
C GLU A 215 -37.72 -6.91 -10.96
N PHE A 216 -37.15 -6.08 -10.08
CA PHE A 216 -37.93 -5.27 -9.14
C PHE A 216 -38.89 -4.32 -9.87
N ILE A 217 -38.42 -3.59 -10.89
CA ILE A 217 -39.26 -2.66 -11.67
C ILE A 217 -40.42 -3.41 -12.34
N GLU A 218 -40.16 -4.59 -12.91
CA GLU A 218 -41.19 -5.41 -13.55
C GLU A 218 -42.26 -5.88 -12.54
N LEU A 219 -41.82 -6.40 -11.39
CA LEU A 219 -42.73 -6.87 -10.34
C LEU A 219 -43.53 -5.72 -9.72
N ALA A 220 -42.87 -4.60 -9.44
CA ALA A 220 -43.52 -3.40 -8.94
C ALA A 220 -44.61 -2.91 -9.90
N GLY A 221 -44.30 -2.84 -11.21
CA GLY A 221 -45.27 -2.46 -12.23
C GLY A 221 -46.48 -3.39 -12.32
N ARG A 222 -46.31 -4.70 -12.09
CA ARG A 222 -47.43 -5.66 -12.03
C ARG A 222 -48.31 -5.44 -10.79
N VAL A 223 -47.71 -5.15 -9.64
CA VAL A 223 -48.44 -4.87 -8.38
C VAL A 223 -49.19 -3.55 -8.48
N ASP A 224 -48.56 -2.50 -9.01
CA ASP A 224 -49.22 -1.21 -9.27
C ASP A 224 -50.35 -1.35 -10.29
N GLY A 225 -50.11 -2.09 -11.37
CA GLY A 225 -51.13 -2.41 -12.38
C GLY A 225 -52.33 -3.18 -11.79
N ALA A 226 -52.08 -4.11 -10.86
CA ALA A 226 -53.14 -4.80 -10.13
C ALA A 226 -54.02 -3.80 -9.35
N GLY A 227 -53.40 -2.84 -8.65
CA GLY A 227 -54.10 -1.74 -7.97
C GLY A 227 -54.99 -0.92 -8.91
N LEU A 228 -54.45 -0.51 -10.07
CA LEU A 228 -55.19 0.25 -11.09
C LEU A 228 -56.31 -0.55 -11.74
N SER A 229 -56.22 -1.88 -11.76
CA SER A 229 -57.27 -2.78 -12.25
C SER A 229 -58.36 -3.09 -11.21
N GLY A 230 -58.30 -2.47 -10.01
CA GLY A 230 -59.31 -2.60 -8.97
C GLY A 230 -59.00 -3.61 -7.86
N ILE A 231 -57.78 -4.16 -7.82
CA ILE A 231 -57.35 -5.05 -6.73
C ILE A 231 -56.88 -4.20 -5.53
N VAL A 232 -57.49 -4.38 -4.36
CA VAL A 232 -57.07 -3.67 -3.14
C VAL A 232 -55.72 -4.20 -2.65
N LEU A 233 -54.70 -3.35 -2.68
CA LEU A 233 -53.36 -3.66 -2.18
C LEU A 233 -53.34 -3.62 -0.64
N ASN A 234 -52.79 -4.65 -0.02
CA ASN A 234 -52.59 -4.69 1.44
C ASN A 234 -51.32 -3.92 1.86
N ALA A 235 -51.17 -3.65 3.16
CA ALA A 235 -50.04 -2.90 3.70
C ALA A 235 -48.67 -3.49 3.34
N ARG A 236 -48.56 -4.83 3.21
CA ARG A 236 -47.32 -5.50 2.80
C ARG A 236 -46.97 -5.21 1.34
N ALA A 237 -47.95 -5.26 0.43
CA ALA A 237 -47.75 -4.96 -0.97
C ALA A 237 -47.38 -3.49 -1.18
N GLN A 238 -48.04 -2.57 -0.46
CA GLN A 238 -47.68 -1.15 -0.44
C GLN A 238 -46.26 -0.92 0.09
N ALA A 239 -45.88 -1.56 1.20
CA ALA A 239 -44.53 -1.45 1.74
C ALA A 239 -43.45 -2.01 0.79
N ALA A 240 -43.74 -3.11 0.06
CA ALA A 240 -42.80 -3.70 -0.88
C ALA A 240 -42.50 -2.79 -2.09
N LEU A 241 -43.47 -1.99 -2.54
CA LEU A 241 -43.28 -0.98 -3.59
C LEU A 241 -42.33 0.15 -3.15
N HIS A 242 -42.28 0.43 -1.85
CA HIS A 242 -41.46 1.46 -1.23
C HIS A 242 -40.23 0.89 -0.51
N CYS A 243 -39.73 -0.28 -0.95
CA CYS A 243 -38.55 -0.88 -0.33
C CYS A 243 -37.32 0.02 -0.55
N GLU A 244 -36.98 0.82 0.47
CA GLU A 244 -35.70 1.50 0.54
C GLU A 244 -34.63 0.48 0.92
N ALA A 245 -33.68 0.24 0.02
CA ALA A 245 -32.55 -0.64 0.28
C ALA A 245 -31.66 0.00 1.35
N ASN A 246 -31.87 -0.36 2.62
CA ASN A 246 -30.90 -0.12 3.67
C ASN A 246 -29.70 -1.04 3.43
N ALA A 247 -28.66 -0.51 2.77
CA ALA A 247 -27.45 -1.24 2.38
C ALA A 247 -26.55 -1.70 3.56
N GLY A 248 -27.06 -1.66 4.80
CA GLY A 248 -26.29 -1.94 6.01
C GLY A 248 -25.26 -0.86 6.32
N ASP A 249 -24.36 -1.16 7.26
CA ASP A 249 -23.26 -0.29 7.65
C ASP A 249 -22.11 -0.39 6.63
N ALA A 250 -21.90 0.67 5.86
CA ALA A 250 -20.82 0.76 4.89
C ALA A 250 -19.43 0.53 5.51
N SER A 251 -19.24 0.85 6.79
CA SER A 251 -17.97 0.66 7.49
C SER A 251 -17.64 -0.84 7.68
N ALA A 252 -18.64 -1.67 7.97
CA ALA A 252 -18.47 -3.12 8.08
C ALA A 252 -18.10 -3.74 6.72
N HIS A 253 -18.71 -3.28 5.64
CA HIS A 253 -18.36 -3.72 4.28
C HIS A 253 -16.96 -3.26 3.87
N ALA A 254 -16.54 -2.05 4.25
CA ALA A 254 -15.19 -1.56 4.00
C ALA A 254 -14.14 -2.42 4.74
N ALA A 255 -14.40 -2.79 5.99
CA ALA A 255 -13.51 -3.67 6.75
C ALA A 255 -13.28 -5.02 6.05
N ARG A 256 -14.35 -5.66 5.56
CA ARG A 256 -14.26 -6.89 4.75
C ARG A 256 -13.47 -6.69 3.46
N TRP A 257 -13.62 -5.54 2.79
CA TRP A 257 -12.78 -5.19 1.63
C TRP A 257 -11.30 -5.06 1.96
N HIS A 258 -10.94 -4.59 3.14
CA HIS A 258 -9.55 -4.53 3.59
C HIS A 258 -8.99 -5.91 3.92
N GLU A 259 -9.75 -6.75 4.60
CA GLU A 259 -9.37 -8.15 4.87
C GLU A 259 -9.19 -8.94 3.57
N TYR A 260 -10.05 -8.68 2.59
CA TYR A 260 -9.97 -9.33 1.29
C TYR A 260 -8.74 -8.90 0.51
N THR A 261 -8.44 -7.61 0.57
CA THR A 261 -7.20 -7.06 0.00
C THR A 261 -5.97 -7.72 0.63
N ARG A 262 -6.00 -7.98 1.95
CA ARG A 262 -4.90 -8.65 2.64
C ARG A 262 -4.73 -10.09 2.17
N ALA A 263 -5.82 -10.87 2.11
CA ALA A 263 -5.76 -12.25 1.65
C ALA A 263 -5.34 -12.35 0.18
N LEU A 264 -5.81 -11.46 -0.69
CA LEU A 264 -5.41 -11.43 -2.11
C LEU A 264 -3.92 -11.15 -2.33
N ARG A 265 -3.26 -10.45 -1.41
CA ARG A 265 -1.80 -10.24 -1.49
C ARG A 265 -1.00 -11.52 -1.26
N GLU A 266 -1.58 -12.49 -0.58
CA GLU A 266 -0.92 -13.74 -0.21
C GLU A 266 -1.40 -14.90 -1.09
N ASN A 267 -2.67 -14.89 -1.47
CA ASN A 267 -3.31 -15.93 -2.26
C ASN A 267 -4.23 -15.32 -3.32
N ALA A 268 -3.84 -15.48 -4.59
CA ALA A 268 -4.63 -15.00 -5.71
C ALA A 268 -6.03 -15.62 -5.80
N ASP A 269 -6.23 -16.82 -5.23
CA ASP A 269 -7.50 -17.56 -5.24
C ASP A 269 -8.34 -17.29 -3.99
N ALA A 270 -7.96 -16.32 -3.15
CA ALA A 270 -8.79 -15.89 -2.02
C ALA A 270 -10.19 -15.48 -2.52
N ALA A 271 -11.23 -15.98 -1.84
CA ALA A 271 -12.62 -15.71 -2.17
C ALA A 271 -13.22 -14.67 -1.21
N TRP A 272 -14.09 -13.81 -1.73
CA TRP A 272 -14.81 -12.80 -0.95
C TRP A 272 -15.67 -13.41 0.17
N GLU A 273 -16.30 -14.57 -0.10
CA GLU A 273 -17.25 -15.21 0.82
C GLU A 273 -16.59 -15.96 1.98
N ALA A 274 -15.26 -16.18 1.92
CA ALA A 274 -14.51 -16.90 2.94
C ALA A 274 -14.02 -16.00 4.10
N GLN A 275 -14.49 -14.75 4.16
CA GLN A 275 -14.09 -13.71 5.12
C GLN A 275 -15.29 -13.01 5.74
#